data_AF-A0A9C7QED2-F1
#
_entry.id   AF-A0A9C7QED2-F1
#
_cell.length_a   1.000
_cell.length_b   1.000
_cell.length_c   1.000
_cell.angle_alpha   90.00
_cell.angle_beta   90.00
_cell.angle_gamma   90.00
#
_symmetry.space_group_name_H-M   'P 1'
#
loop_
_entity.id
_entity.type
_entity.pdbx_description
1 polymer ?
#
loop_
_entity_poly.entity_id
_entity_poly.type
_entity_poly.pdbx_seq_one_letter_code
_entity_poly.pdbx_strand_id
1 'polypeptide(L)'
;MPDFNKPHALTDVPFHYCPGCTHGIVHRLVAEVIDEMGIEGDTIGVCPVGCSVMAYDYFNCDMIEASHGRAPAVATGVKRGNPDKFVFTYQGDGD
;
A
#
# COMPACT_ATOMS: atom_id res chain seq x y z
N MET A 1 -22.50 -8.95 -7.18
CA MET A 1 -21.19 -8.58 -6.61
C MET A 1 -20.26 -8.38 -7.79
N PRO A 2 -19.39 -7.36 -7.81
CA PRO A 2 -18.28 -7.40 -8.77
C PRO A 2 -17.58 -8.76 -8.60
N ASP A 3 -17.13 -9.34 -9.72
CA ASP A 3 -16.46 -10.64 -9.70
C ASP A 3 -15.29 -10.59 -8.71
N PHE A 4 -15.18 -11.60 -7.84
CA PHE A 4 -14.11 -11.70 -6.86
C PHE A 4 -12.80 -12.14 -7.55
N ASN A 5 -12.25 -11.23 -8.34
CA ASN A 5 -10.97 -11.39 -9.01
C ASN A 5 -9.88 -10.75 -8.17
N LYS A 6 -8.63 -11.12 -8.45
CA LYS A 6 -7.49 -10.46 -7.81
C LYS A 6 -7.37 -9.02 -8.35
N PRO A 7 -7.20 -8.01 -7.48
CA PRO A 7 -6.95 -6.63 -7.90
C PRO A 7 -5.69 -6.54 -8.77
N HIS A 8 -5.73 -5.69 -9.80
CA HIS A 8 -4.59 -5.36 -10.65
C HIS A 8 -3.50 -4.63 -9.88
N ALA A 9 -3.88 -3.73 -8.97
CA ALA A 9 -2.98 -3.06 -8.05
C ALA A 9 -2.28 -4.00 -7.04
N LEU A 10 -2.46 -5.33 -7.10
CA LEU A 10 -1.68 -6.32 -6.34
C LEU A 10 -0.79 -7.18 -7.24
N THR A 11 0.47 -7.36 -6.83
CA THR A 11 1.45 -8.24 -7.49
C THR A 11 1.11 -9.72 -7.32
N ASP A 12 1.72 -10.59 -8.13
CA ASP A 12 1.63 -12.06 -8.01
C ASP A 12 2.59 -12.68 -7.02
N VAL A 13 2.66 -12.07 -5.83
CA VAL A 13 3.46 -12.55 -4.71
C VAL A 13 2.53 -13.00 -3.58
N PRO A 14 2.73 -14.21 -3.01
CA PRO A 14 2.01 -14.64 -1.83
C PRO A 14 2.32 -13.72 -0.63
N PHE A 15 1.29 -13.35 0.13
CA PHE A 15 1.50 -12.63 1.37
C PHE A 15 2.21 -13.50 2.41
N HIS A 16 3.18 -12.91 3.11
CA HIS A 16 3.93 -13.60 4.17
C HIS A 16 3.20 -13.64 5.52
N TYR A 17 2.04 -12.97 5.63
CA TYR A 17 1.31 -12.84 6.88
C TYR A 17 0.87 -14.17 7.47
N CYS A 18 0.85 -14.25 8.81
CA CYS A 18 0.40 -15.45 9.53
C CYS A 18 -1.05 -15.84 9.15
N PRO A 19 -1.40 -17.14 9.19
CA PRO A 19 -2.79 -17.57 9.02
C PRO A 19 -3.72 -16.88 10.01
N GLY A 20 -4.80 -16.29 9.50
CA GLY A 20 -5.77 -15.52 10.30
C GLY A 20 -5.42 -14.04 10.51
N CYS A 21 -4.24 -13.59 10.06
CA CYS A 21 -3.88 -12.18 10.07
C CYS A 21 -4.69 -11.39 9.03
N THR A 22 -5.20 -10.22 9.41
CA THR A 22 -6.10 -9.42 8.58
C THR A 22 -5.39 -8.48 7.60
N HIS A 23 -4.06 -8.37 7.66
CA HIS A 23 -3.30 -7.48 6.78
C HIS A 23 -3.54 -7.76 5.29
N GLY A 24 -3.65 -9.05 4.91
CA GLY A 24 -3.96 -9.42 3.53
C GLY A 24 -5.34 -8.94 3.06
N ILE A 25 -6.32 -8.90 3.96
CA ILE A 25 -7.65 -8.34 3.66
C ILE A 25 -7.54 -6.83 3.48
N VAL A 26 -6.84 -6.13 4.38
CA VAL A 26 -6.68 -4.67 4.28
C VAL A 26 -5.92 -4.28 3.00
N HIS A 27 -4.86 -5.01 2.65
CA HIS A 27 -4.12 -4.77 1.40
C HIS A 27 -5.01 -4.95 0.17
N ARG A 28 -5.84 -6.01 0.15
CA ARG A 28 -6.81 -6.22 -0.92
C ARG A 28 -7.80 -5.07 -1.02
N LEU A 29 -8.38 -4.62 0.09
CA LEU A 29 -9.34 -3.51 0.08
C LEU A 29 -8.73 -2.21 -0.44
N VAL A 30 -7.49 -1.91 -0.05
CA VAL A 30 -6.77 -0.74 -0.59
C VAL A 30 -6.53 -0.88 -2.09
N ALA A 31 -6.13 -2.06 -2.56
CA ALA A 31 -5.91 -2.31 -3.98
C ALA A 31 -7.20 -2.26 -4.81
N GLU A 32 -8.31 -2.79 -4.30
CA GLU A 32 -9.63 -2.67 -4.93
C GLU A 32 -10.02 -1.21 -5.11
N VAL A 33 -9.79 -0.35 -4.12
CA VAL A 33 -10.05 1.09 -4.23
C VAL A 33 -9.13 1.76 -5.26
N ILE A 34 -7.85 1.39 -5.32
CA ILE A 34 -6.91 1.91 -6.33
C ILE A 34 -7.38 1.56 -7.74
N ASP A 35 -7.81 0.32 -7.96
CA ASP A 35 -8.34 -0.17 -9.23
C ASP A 35 -9.66 0.53 -9.61
N GLU A 36 -10.61 0.62 -8.67
CA GLU A 36 -11.91 1.28 -8.87
C GLU A 36 -11.76 2.76 -9.25
N MET A 37 -10.76 3.43 -8.67
CA MET A 37 -10.45 4.82 -9.00
C MET A 37 -9.63 4.96 -10.29
N GLY A 38 -9.06 3.87 -10.81
CA GLY A 38 -8.20 3.89 -12.01
C GLY A 38 -6.91 4.67 -11.82
N ILE A 39 -6.35 4.68 -10.60
CA ILE A 39 -5.20 5.53 -10.21
C ILE A 39 -3.90 4.75 -10.00
N GLU A 40 -3.83 3.47 -10.38
CA GLU A 40 -2.67 2.59 -10.16
C GLU A 40 -1.35 3.23 -10.63
N GLY A 41 -1.31 3.76 -11.87
CA GLY A 41 -0.12 4.38 -12.47
C GLY A 41 0.27 5.76 -11.90
N ASP A 42 -0.57 6.34 -11.06
CA ASP A 42 -0.35 7.65 -10.42
C ASP A 42 -0.28 7.57 -8.88
N THR A 43 -0.30 6.36 -8.32
CA THR A 43 -0.27 6.13 -6.88
C THR A 43 1.13 5.83 -6.39
N ILE A 44 1.48 6.43 -5.25
CA ILE A 44 2.73 6.17 -4.52
C ILE A 44 2.36 5.80 -3.08
N GLY A 45 2.74 4.62 -2.62
CA GLY A 45 2.58 4.23 -1.23
C GLY A 45 3.85 4.41 -0.41
N VAL A 46 3.67 4.54 0.90
CA VAL A 46 4.77 4.54 1.87
C VAL A 46 4.56 3.42 2.88
N CYS A 47 5.53 2.50 2.93
CA CYS A 47 5.53 1.35 3.83
C CYS A 47 6.03 1.74 5.23
N PRO A 48 5.52 1.08 6.28
CA PRO A 48 5.97 1.30 7.66
C PRO A 48 7.14 0.38 7.98
N VAL A 49 7.60 0.37 9.23
CA VAL A 49 8.39 -0.73 9.78
C VAL A 49 7.49 -1.62 10.63
N GLY A 50 7.48 -2.93 10.37
CA GLY A 50 6.64 -3.91 11.09
C GLY A 50 6.27 -5.09 10.20
N CYS A 51 5.22 -5.84 10.57
CA CYS A 51 4.72 -6.95 9.77
C CYS A 51 4.44 -6.53 8.32
N SER A 52 3.94 -5.32 8.10
CA SER A 52 3.59 -4.80 6.78
C SER A 52 4.68 -4.06 6.04
N VAL A 53 5.93 -4.13 6.51
CA VAL A 53 7.08 -3.50 5.83
C VAL A 53 7.16 -3.92 4.37
N MET A 54 6.86 -5.20 4.08
CA MET A 54 6.88 -5.78 2.74
C MET A 54 5.67 -5.38 1.88
N ALA A 55 4.89 -4.36 2.26
CA ALA A 55 3.82 -3.83 1.40
C ALA A 55 4.34 -3.40 0.02
N TYR A 56 5.63 -3.06 -0.10
CA TYR A 56 6.28 -2.76 -1.36
C TYR A 56 6.38 -3.95 -2.32
N ASP A 57 6.37 -5.18 -1.81
CA ASP A 57 6.36 -6.39 -2.65
C ASP A 57 4.97 -6.72 -3.17
N TYR A 58 3.94 -6.08 -2.59
CA TYR A 58 2.54 -6.48 -2.73
C TYR A 58 1.72 -5.55 -3.61
N PHE A 59 1.95 -4.24 -3.53
CA PHE A 59 1.25 -3.28 -4.37
C PHE A 59 1.99 -3.10 -5.69
N ASN A 60 1.24 -3.07 -6.79
CA ASN A 60 1.76 -2.90 -8.15
C ASN A 60 1.93 -1.40 -8.52
N CYS A 61 2.21 -0.56 -7.53
CA CYS A 61 2.50 0.86 -7.68
C CYS A 61 3.84 1.21 -7.02
N ASP A 62 4.32 2.45 -7.18
CA ASP A 62 5.58 2.85 -6.56
C ASP A 62 5.45 2.86 -5.04
N MET A 63 6.41 2.25 -4.33
CA MET A 63 6.38 2.12 -2.88
C MET A 63 7.71 2.56 -2.27
N ILE A 64 7.66 3.26 -1.14
CA ILE A 64 8.83 3.76 -0.41
C ILE A 64 8.82 3.20 1.01
N GLU A 65 9.88 2.51 1.42
CA GLU A 65 10.06 2.13 2.83
C GLU A 65 10.53 3.34 3.65
N ALA A 66 9.75 3.72 4.66
CA ALA A 66 10.13 4.76 5.60
C ALA A 66 10.83 4.16 6.83
N SER A 67 11.65 4.97 7.50
CA SER A 67 12.12 4.61 8.85
C SER A 67 10.95 4.53 9.83
N HIS A 68 11.12 3.72 10.87
CA HIS A 68 10.07 3.44 11.85
C HIS A 68 9.45 4.73 12.40
N GLY A 69 8.12 4.83 12.28
CA GLY A 69 7.29 5.97 12.67
C GLY A 69 7.47 7.24 11.86
N ARG A 70 8.03 7.12 10.64
CA ARG A 70 8.25 8.26 9.72
C ARG A 70 7.43 8.17 8.44
N ALA A 71 6.58 7.17 8.24
CA ALA A 71 5.79 7.04 7.02
C ALA A 71 4.98 8.32 6.67
N PRO A 72 4.27 8.99 7.62
CA PRO A 72 3.56 10.24 7.32
C PRO A 72 4.49 11.40 6.97
N ALA A 73 5.67 11.47 7.59
CA ALA A 73 6.65 12.50 7.30
C ALA A 73 7.22 12.34 5.89
N VAL A 74 7.55 11.11 5.50
CA VAL A 74 8.00 10.75 4.14
C VAL A 74 6.89 11.03 3.13
N ALA A 75 5.67 10.53 3.37
CA ALA A 75 4.53 10.76 2.49
C ALA A 75 4.21 12.24 2.29
N THR A 76 4.35 13.06 3.34
CA THR A 76 4.21 14.52 3.24
C THR A 76 5.23 15.12 2.28
N GLY A 77 6.49 14.68 2.34
CA GLY A 77 7.54 15.09 1.41
C GLY A 77 7.22 14.67 -0.04
N VAL A 78 6.82 13.41 -0.23
CA VAL A 78 6.44 12.86 -1.55
C VAL A 78 5.28 13.65 -2.15
N LYS A 79 4.22 13.92 -1.39
CA LYS A 79 3.06 14.67 -1.87
C LYS A 79 3.39 16.14 -2.19
N ARG A 80 4.31 16.76 -1.44
CA ARG A 80 4.80 18.12 -1.73
C ARG A 80 5.66 18.16 -3.00
N GLY A 81 6.48 17.13 -3.23
CA GLY A 81 7.32 17.02 -4.42
C GLY A 81 6.54 16.62 -5.68
N ASN A 82 5.44 15.86 -5.52
CA ASN A 82 4.62 15.33 -6.59
C ASN A 82 3.13 15.68 -6.35
N PRO A 83 2.74 16.94 -6.53
CA PRO A 83 1.40 17.42 -6.15
C PRO A 83 0.26 16.71 -6.90
N ASP A 84 0.51 16.21 -8.11
CA ASP A 84 -0.50 15.56 -8.96
C ASP A 84 -0.65 14.05 -8.69
N LYS A 85 0.27 13.44 -7.92
CA LYS A 85 0.25 12.01 -7.60
C LYS A 85 -0.63 11.71 -6.38
N PHE A 86 -1.21 10.52 -6.32
CA PHE A 86 -1.91 10.01 -5.15
C PHE A 86 -0.89 9.42 -4.18
N VAL A 87 -0.98 9.79 -2.91
CA VAL A 87 0.00 9.34 -1.90
C VAL A 87 -0.76 8.77 -0.70
N PHE A 88 -0.40 7.57 -0.29
CA PHE A 88 -0.96 6.93 0.91
C PHE A 88 0.13 6.33 1.78
N THR A 89 -0.18 6.14 3.05
CA THR A 89 0.66 5.43 4.01
C THR A 89 -0.10 4.22 4.53
N TYR A 90 0.56 3.07 4.62
CA TYR A 90 0.03 1.92 5.35
C TYR A 90 0.83 1.80 6.65
N GLN A 91 0.22 2.00 7.81
CA GLN A 91 0.94 1.99 9.09
C GLN A 91 0.34 1.01 10.08
N GLY A 92 1.22 0.43 10.89
CA GLY A 92 0.82 -0.29 12.10
C GLY A 92 0.37 0.68 13.20
N ASP A 93 -0.19 0.14 14.27
CA ASP A 93 -0.63 0.89 15.44
C ASP A 93 0.53 1.51 16.25
N GLY A 94 1.70 0.85 16.25
CA GLY A 94 2.91 1.32 16.93
C GLY A 94 3.95 2.00 16.04
N ASP A 95 3.72 2.07 14.73
CA ASP A 95 4.58 2.78 13.77
C ASP A 95 4.22 4.27 13.73
#